data_AF-A0AA96TIR4-F1
#
_entry.id   AF-A0AA96TIR4-F1
#
_cell.length_a   1.000
_cell.length_b   1.000
_cell.length_c   1.000
_cell.angle_alpha   90.00
_cell.angle_beta   90.00
_cell.angle_gamma   90.00
#
_symmetry.space_group_name_H-M   'P 1'
#
loop_
_entity.id
_entity.type
_entity.pdbx_description
1 polymer ?
#
loop_
_entity_poly.entity_id
_entity_poly.type
_entity_poly.pdbx_seq_one_letter_code
_entity_poly.pdbx_strand_id
1 'polypeptide(L)'
;MNRHDEHTQSRLGDAFAALSKATTKDSLRSAHPTLLATCSAYFAEIVRNLHAVVGNTTTAARRMNADTDDVTVAEAYDGTRAACVTAGRIARHLHTMLIDLHTLAWAARDSAARKRAATSGMDIRDLLETAQWGLAGGARHVTTDPLTLAWTVEALMTVADRVASLLSATAAAAQRLADEATTPAETTAYREVHNKAASAAQAAVRLHRTLSTAATRAGDARARAVRKCPECGEPALSKTPQDLTPSQRRGKHRPAWSHRDGTQLCPVVGRDGYEPAQPA
;
A
#
# COMPACT_ATOMS: atom_id res chain seq x y z
N MET A 1 -16.45 -0.48 -1.73
CA MET A 1 -15.27 -0.37 -2.61
C MET A 1 -15.63 0.66 -3.67
N ASN A 2 -14.77 1.65 -3.92
CA ASN A 2 -15.06 2.67 -4.95
C ASN A 2 -14.85 2.02 -6.34
N ARG A 3 -15.60 2.43 -7.37
CA ARG A 3 -15.35 2.10 -8.80
C ARG A 3 -13.88 2.23 -9.20
N HIS A 4 -13.13 3.16 -8.60
CA HIS A 4 -11.70 3.30 -8.82
C HIS A 4 -10.86 2.14 -8.27
N ASP A 5 -11.18 1.63 -7.08
CA ASP A 5 -10.49 0.47 -6.49
C ASP A 5 -10.71 -0.79 -7.34
N GLU A 6 -11.95 -0.96 -7.84
CA GLU A 6 -12.32 -2.05 -8.75
C GLU A 6 -11.52 -1.99 -10.06
N HIS A 7 -11.33 -0.80 -10.62
CA HIS A 7 -10.59 -0.62 -11.87
C HIS A 7 -9.08 -0.86 -11.70
N THR A 8 -8.47 -0.38 -10.62
CA THR A 8 -7.06 -0.68 -10.30
C THR A 8 -6.84 -2.17 -10.03
N GLN A 9 -7.74 -2.82 -9.29
CA GLN A 9 -7.68 -4.28 -9.09
C GLN A 9 -7.83 -5.05 -10.39
N SER A 10 -8.76 -4.66 -11.27
CA SER A 10 -8.94 -5.27 -12.59
C SER A 10 -7.65 -5.17 -13.41
N ARG A 11 -7.06 -3.97 -13.52
CA ARG A 11 -5.86 -3.75 -14.35
C ARG A 11 -4.61 -4.43 -13.79
N LEU A 12 -4.46 -4.51 -12.46
CA LEU A 12 -3.42 -5.35 -11.85
C LEU A 12 -3.67 -6.85 -12.11
N GLY A 13 -4.93 -7.27 -12.09
CA GLY A 13 -5.35 -8.62 -12.47
C GLY A 13 -4.99 -8.94 -13.91
N ASP A 14 -5.23 -8.01 -14.85
CA ASP A 14 -4.90 -8.17 -16.27
C ASP A 14 -3.39 -8.22 -16.49
N ALA A 15 -2.61 -7.35 -15.84
CA ALA A 15 -1.16 -7.37 -15.89
C ALA A 15 -0.59 -8.68 -15.31
N PHE A 16 -1.15 -9.16 -14.20
CA PHE A 16 -0.77 -10.44 -13.59
C PHE A 16 -1.14 -11.61 -14.50
N ALA A 17 -2.34 -11.62 -15.08
CA ALA A 17 -2.77 -12.65 -16.01
C ALA A 17 -1.91 -12.66 -17.27
N ALA A 18 -1.53 -11.49 -17.79
CA ALA A 18 -0.63 -11.36 -18.93
C ALA A 18 0.77 -11.89 -18.61
N LEU A 19 1.34 -11.54 -17.46
CA LEU A 19 2.62 -12.06 -16.97
C LEU A 19 2.57 -13.57 -16.74
N SER A 20 1.53 -14.05 -16.06
CA SER A 20 1.35 -15.47 -15.74
C SER A 20 1.05 -16.31 -16.97
N LYS A 21 0.43 -15.73 -18.01
CA LYS A 21 0.27 -16.36 -19.32
C LYS A 21 1.58 -16.35 -20.10
N ALA A 22 2.34 -15.26 -20.05
CA ALA A 22 3.65 -15.17 -20.68
C ALA A 22 4.68 -16.11 -20.05
N THR A 23 4.53 -16.52 -18.78
CA THR A 23 5.39 -17.56 -18.19
C THR A 23 5.03 -18.99 -18.65
N THR A 24 3.92 -19.19 -19.37
CA THR A 24 3.55 -20.48 -19.96
C THR A 24 4.13 -20.64 -21.38
N LYS A 25 4.48 -21.88 -21.74
CA LYS A 25 5.64 -22.26 -22.57
C LYS A 25 5.66 -21.88 -24.07
N ASP A 26 4.56 -21.44 -24.68
CA ASP A 26 4.42 -21.55 -26.15
C ASP A 26 4.56 -20.26 -26.99
N SER A 27 4.81 -19.07 -26.40
CA SER A 27 5.05 -17.84 -27.19
C SER A 27 6.24 -16.98 -26.72
N LEU A 28 7.24 -17.62 -26.12
CA LEU A 28 8.27 -16.96 -25.31
C LEU A 28 9.23 -16.02 -26.07
N ARG A 29 9.52 -16.25 -27.36
CA ARG A 29 10.62 -15.53 -28.03
C ARG A 29 10.27 -14.13 -28.56
N SER A 30 9.05 -13.88 -29.02
CA SER A 30 8.70 -12.63 -29.72
C SER A 30 8.01 -11.57 -28.83
N ALA A 31 7.34 -11.98 -27.75
CA ALA A 31 6.61 -11.05 -26.87
C ALA A 31 7.40 -10.60 -25.64
N HIS A 32 8.47 -11.30 -25.27
CA HIS A 32 9.09 -11.18 -23.95
C HIS A 32 9.82 -9.88 -23.64
N PRO A 33 10.70 -9.33 -24.51
CA PRO A 33 11.50 -8.18 -24.12
C PRO A 33 10.66 -6.91 -23.91
N THR A 34 9.67 -6.69 -24.80
CA THR A 34 8.70 -5.60 -24.65
C THR A 34 7.85 -5.79 -23.40
N LEU A 35 7.36 -7.01 -23.14
CA LEU A 35 6.59 -7.29 -21.94
C LEU A 35 7.41 -7.05 -20.66
N LEU A 36 8.66 -7.52 -20.60
CA LEU A 36 9.56 -7.29 -19.46
C LEU A 36 9.79 -5.79 -19.21
N ALA A 37 10.05 -5.01 -20.26
CA ALA A 37 10.22 -3.57 -20.15
C ALA A 37 8.92 -2.90 -19.67
N THR A 38 7.78 -3.24 -20.26
CA THR A 38 6.47 -2.72 -19.88
C THR A 38 6.11 -3.06 -18.42
N CYS A 39 6.30 -4.31 -17.99
CA CYS A 39 6.07 -4.73 -16.61
C CYS A 39 6.97 -3.96 -15.63
N SER A 40 8.24 -3.74 -15.97
CA SER A 40 9.18 -2.98 -15.14
C SER A 40 8.73 -1.53 -14.95
N ALA A 41 8.20 -0.88 -15.99
CA ALA A 41 7.63 0.45 -15.89
C ALA A 41 6.38 0.48 -14.99
N TYR A 42 5.49 -0.51 -15.13
CA TYR A 42 4.32 -0.63 -14.24
C TYR A 42 4.72 -0.80 -12.77
N PHE A 43 5.72 -1.64 -12.50
CA PHE A 43 6.22 -1.80 -11.14
C PHE A 43 6.81 -0.51 -10.60
N ALA A 44 7.58 0.23 -11.41
CA ALA A 44 8.13 1.51 -10.99
C ALA A 44 7.02 2.46 -10.54
N GLU A 45 5.96 2.58 -11.34
CA GLU A 45 4.82 3.44 -11.03
C GLU A 45 4.06 2.99 -9.77
N ILE A 46 3.81 1.68 -9.62
CA ILE A 46 3.19 1.13 -8.40
C ILE A 46 4.03 1.50 -7.17
N VAL A 47 5.35 1.33 -7.24
CA VAL A 47 6.26 1.60 -6.12
C VAL A 47 6.39 3.10 -5.86
N ARG A 48 6.32 3.96 -6.88
CA ARG A 48 6.25 5.41 -6.73
C ARG A 48 5.02 5.82 -5.93
N ASN A 49 3.86 5.28 -6.27
CA ASN A 49 2.63 5.57 -5.54
C ASN A 49 2.64 4.96 -4.13
N LEU A 50 3.20 3.75 -3.97
CA LEU A 50 3.43 3.13 -2.66
C LEU A 50 4.28 4.04 -1.76
N HIS A 51 5.36 4.61 -2.29
CA HIS A 51 6.21 5.56 -1.58
C HIS A 51 5.43 6.80 -1.13
N ALA A 52 4.57 7.35 -1.99
CA ALA A 52 3.71 8.48 -1.65
C ALA A 52 2.74 8.15 -0.49
N VAL A 53 2.05 7.00 -0.56
CA VAL A 53 1.11 6.58 0.49
C VAL A 53 1.83 6.31 1.82
N VAL A 54 3.02 5.70 1.78
CA VAL A 54 3.86 5.53 2.99
C VAL A 54 4.26 6.89 3.59
N GLY A 55 4.53 7.91 2.77
CA GLY A 55 4.77 9.28 3.23
C GLY A 55 3.56 9.89 3.93
N ASN A 56 2.36 9.69 3.38
CA ASN A 56 1.11 10.13 4.00
C ASN A 56 0.85 9.43 5.33
N THR A 57 1.08 8.11 5.37
CA THR A 57 0.98 7.26 6.57
C THR A 57 1.94 7.74 7.67
N THR A 58 3.17 8.12 7.29
CA THR A 58 4.15 8.70 8.21
C THR A 58 3.64 10.02 8.82
N THR A 59 3.03 10.87 8.00
CA THR A 59 2.48 12.16 8.44
C THR A 59 1.28 11.97 9.35
N ALA A 60 0.40 11.03 9.02
CA ALA A 60 -0.75 10.62 9.83
C ALA A 60 -0.33 10.15 11.23
N ALA A 61 0.60 9.19 11.30
CA ALA A 61 1.12 8.70 12.58
C ALA A 61 1.74 9.81 13.43
N ARG A 62 2.46 10.77 12.81
CA ARG A 62 3.00 11.94 13.53
C ARG A 62 1.91 12.82 14.14
N ARG A 63 0.79 13.04 13.41
CA ARG A 63 -0.33 13.83 13.93
C ARG A 63 -1.03 13.12 15.08
N MET A 64 -1.35 11.84 14.91
CA MET A 64 -1.99 11.06 15.98
C MET A 64 -1.13 10.98 17.25
N ASN A 65 0.20 10.92 17.11
CA ASN A 65 1.12 11.02 18.23
C ASN A 65 1.02 12.37 18.95
N ALA A 66 0.93 13.47 18.19
CA ALA A 66 0.81 14.81 18.78
C ALA A 66 -0.56 15.06 19.45
N ASP A 67 -1.61 14.36 19.00
CA ASP A 67 -2.99 14.54 19.46
C ASP A 67 -3.39 13.57 20.59
N THR A 68 -2.52 12.62 20.98
CA THR A 68 -2.82 11.64 22.04
C THR A 68 -2.17 12.00 23.36
N ASP A 69 -2.96 11.98 24.44
CA ASP A 69 -2.46 12.16 25.81
C ASP A 69 -1.94 10.85 26.45
N ASP A 70 -2.12 9.70 25.77
CA ASP A 70 -1.68 8.40 26.26
C ASP A 70 -0.26 8.09 25.77
N VAL A 71 0.69 8.02 26.71
CA VAL A 71 2.12 7.78 26.42
C VAL A 71 2.35 6.46 25.69
N THR A 72 1.59 5.41 25.99
CA THR A 72 1.78 4.10 25.35
C THR A 72 1.25 4.11 23.92
N VAL A 73 0.14 4.81 23.68
CA VAL A 73 -0.40 5.03 22.33
C VAL A 73 0.55 5.91 21.50
N ALA A 74 1.11 6.97 22.11
CA ALA A 74 2.13 7.83 21.51
C ALA A 74 3.37 7.04 21.06
N GLU A 75 3.92 6.18 21.93
CA GLU A 75 5.04 5.29 21.59
C GLU A 75 4.73 4.35 20.42
N ALA A 76 3.51 3.81 20.37
CA ALA A 76 3.08 2.94 19.27
C ALA A 76 2.96 3.70 17.93
N TYR A 77 2.48 4.94 17.94
CA TYR A 77 2.47 5.80 16.75
C TYR A 77 3.87 6.20 16.31
N ASP A 78 4.78 6.50 17.23
CA ASP A 78 6.18 6.79 16.90
C ASP A 78 6.89 5.56 16.32
N GLY A 79 6.62 4.38 16.88
CA GLY A 79 7.08 3.12 16.32
C GLY A 79 6.55 2.88 14.90
N THR A 80 5.28 3.20 14.64
CA THR A 80 4.65 3.12 13.31
C THR A 80 5.30 4.11 12.34
N ARG A 81 5.51 5.36 12.78
CA ARG A 81 6.18 6.42 12.02
C ARG A 81 7.60 6.02 11.61
N ALA A 82 8.40 5.52 12.55
CA ALA A 82 9.77 5.08 12.29
C ALA A 82 9.84 3.93 11.27
N ALA A 83 8.90 2.98 11.36
CA ALA A 83 8.77 1.90 10.39
C ALA A 83 8.37 2.43 9.00
N CYS A 84 7.41 3.37 8.92
CA CYS A 84 7.00 3.99 7.67
C CYS A 84 8.13 4.83 7.02
N VAL A 85 8.95 5.54 7.81
CA VAL A 85 10.14 6.24 7.27
C VAL A 85 11.12 5.26 6.62
N THR A 86 11.36 4.13 7.28
CA THR A 86 12.22 3.06 6.75
C THR A 86 11.62 2.46 5.48
N ALA A 87 10.33 2.12 5.49
CA ALA A 87 9.59 1.64 4.33
C ALA A 87 9.67 2.63 3.15
N GLY A 88 9.56 3.93 3.41
CA GLY A 88 9.67 4.97 2.39
C GLY A 88 11.06 5.03 1.75
N ARG A 89 12.14 4.82 2.52
CA ARG A 89 13.50 4.71 1.97
C ARG A 89 13.63 3.47 1.07
N ILE A 90 13.11 2.32 1.51
CA ILE A 90 13.15 1.08 0.73
C ILE A 90 12.33 1.24 -0.56
N ALA A 91 11.13 1.81 -0.50
CA ALA A 91 10.29 2.05 -1.66
C ALA A 91 10.97 2.97 -2.69
N ARG A 92 11.62 4.07 -2.25
CA ARG A 92 12.42 4.91 -3.16
C ARG A 92 13.55 4.15 -3.83
N HIS A 93 14.29 3.35 -3.06
CA HIS A 93 15.37 2.54 -3.61
C HIS A 93 14.85 1.53 -4.63
N LEU A 94 13.75 0.83 -4.32
CA LEU A 94 13.07 -0.09 -5.22
C LEU A 94 12.61 0.62 -6.50
N HIS A 95 12.06 1.83 -6.40
CA HIS A 95 11.66 2.62 -7.56
C HIS A 95 12.85 2.89 -8.50
N THR A 96 14.00 3.33 -7.96
CA THR A 96 15.23 3.50 -8.75
C THR A 96 15.67 2.20 -9.41
N MET A 97 15.64 1.07 -8.69
CA MET A 97 15.99 -0.24 -9.25
C MET A 97 15.08 -0.65 -10.42
N LEU A 98 13.81 -0.26 -10.38
CA LEU A 98 12.82 -0.58 -11.42
C LEU A 98 12.99 0.29 -12.67
N ILE A 99 13.41 1.55 -12.51
CA ILE A 99 13.81 2.41 -13.64
C ILE A 99 15.05 1.81 -14.33
N ASP A 100 16.05 1.39 -13.55
CA ASP A 100 17.23 0.72 -14.08
C ASP A 100 16.86 -0.59 -14.80
N LEU A 101 16.01 -1.42 -14.19
CA LEU A 101 15.51 -2.66 -14.78
C LEU A 101 14.78 -2.40 -16.10
N HIS A 102 13.94 -1.37 -16.14
CA HIS A 102 13.24 -0.95 -17.36
C HIS A 102 14.22 -0.58 -18.48
N THR A 103 15.25 0.20 -18.14
CA THR A 103 16.30 0.62 -19.08
C THR A 103 17.08 -0.58 -19.61
N LEU A 104 17.47 -1.51 -18.74
CA LEU A 104 18.14 -2.75 -19.11
C LEU A 104 17.26 -3.65 -19.99
N ALA A 105 15.98 -3.77 -19.68
CA ALA A 105 15.03 -4.57 -20.46
C ALA A 105 14.86 -4.00 -21.89
N TRP A 106 14.86 -2.69 -22.04
CA TRP A 106 14.88 -2.03 -23.36
C TRP A 106 16.18 -2.26 -24.12
N ALA A 107 17.34 -2.13 -23.47
CA ALA A 107 18.62 -2.40 -24.11
C ALA A 107 18.75 -3.87 -24.56
N ALA A 108 18.26 -4.81 -23.74
CA ALA A 108 18.20 -6.23 -24.07
C ALA A 108 17.30 -6.49 -25.29
N ARG A 109 16.16 -5.78 -25.38
CA ARG A 109 15.27 -5.83 -26.54
C ARG A 109 16.00 -5.39 -27.81
N ASP A 110 16.66 -4.25 -27.78
CA ASP A 110 17.32 -3.70 -28.97
C ASP A 110 18.48 -4.59 -29.45
N SER A 111 19.15 -5.27 -28.53
CA SER A 111 20.17 -6.28 -28.84
C SER A 111 19.60 -7.51 -29.55
N ALA A 112 18.36 -7.90 -29.23
CA ALA A 112 17.65 -9.02 -29.87
C ALA A 112 16.95 -8.61 -31.19
N ALA A 113 16.62 -7.32 -31.34
CA ALA A 113 15.81 -6.79 -32.44
C ALA A 113 16.61 -6.48 -33.71
N ARG A 114 17.23 -7.49 -34.36
CA ARG A 114 17.63 -7.37 -35.79
C ARG A 114 16.53 -7.75 -36.78
N LYS A 115 15.37 -8.29 -36.36
CA LYS A 115 14.25 -8.58 -37.27
C LYS A 115 12.85 -8.36 -36.64
N ARG A 116 12.23 -7.24 -37.07
CA ARG A 116 10.79 -6.91 -37.17
C ARG A 116 10.00 -6.29 -36.01
N ALA A 117 9.04 -5.50 -36.52
CA ALA A 117 7.71 -5.07 -36.10
C ALA A 117 7.58 -4.13 -34.89
N ALA A 118 7.26 -2.87 -35.21
CA ALA A 118 6.81 -1.85 -34.30
C ALA A 118 5.43 -2.23 -33.71
N THR A 119 5.39 -2.56 -32.43
CA THR A 119 4.16 -2.59 -31.64
C THR A 119 3.85 -1.16 -31.17
N SER A 120 2.63 -0.69 -31.43
CA SER A 120 2.16 0.66 -31.16
C SER A 120 2.13 0.97 -29.65
N GLY A 121 2.97 1.91 -29.21
CA GLY A 121 3.10 2.32 -27.80
C GLY A 121 1.96 3.15 -27.22
N MET A 122 0.73 3.03 -27.75
CA MET A 122 -0.36 3.97 -27.45
C MET A 122 -1.25 3.57 -26.25
N ASP A 123 -1.11 2.38 -25.67
CA ASP A 123 -2.02 1.91 -24.59
C ASP A 123 -1.49 2.13 -23.15
N ILE A 124 -0.19 2.40 -23.00
CA ILE A 124 0.50 2.32 -21.68
C ILE A 124 0.42 3.64 -20.90
N ARG A 125 0.38 4.79 -21.60
CA ARG A 125 0.29 6.12 -20.99
C ARG A 125 -1.04 6.32 -20.24
N ASP A 126 -2.15 5.95 -20.87
CA ASP A 126 -3.49 6.04 -20.31
C ASP A 126 -3.66 5.14 -19.08
N LEU A 127 -2.96 3.99 -19.07
CA LEU A 127 -2.88 3.08 -17.94
C LEU A 127 -2.16 3.70 -16.72
N LEU A 128 -1.07 4.44 -16.95
CA LEU A 128 -0.29 5.10 -15.89
C LEU A 128 -1.02 6.32 -15.32
N GLU A 129 -1.66 7.14 -16.17
CA GLU A 129 -2.46 8.28 -15.72
C GLU A 129 -3.64 7.83 -14.86
N THR A 130 -4.30 6.72 -15.21
CA THR A 130 -5.42 6.17 -14.42
C THR A 130 -5.00 5.66 -13.03
N ALA A 131 -3.83 5.01 -12.92
CA ALA A 131 -3.30 4.53 -11.64
C ALA A 131 -2.88 5.69 -10.72
N GLN A 132 -2.31 6.75 -11.30
CA GLN A 132 -1.97 7.98 -10.60
C GLN A 132 -3.22 8.68 -10.04
N TRP A 133 -4.32 8.76 -10.80
CA TRP A 133 -5.58 9.32 -10.33
C TRP A 133 -6.27 8.47 -9.26
N GLY A 134 -6.17 7.14 -9.33
CA GLY A 134 -6.73 6.24 -8.31
C GLY A 134 -6.08 6.39 -6.93
N LEU A 135 -4.77 6.66 -6.88
CA LEU A 135 -4.00 6.79 -5.63
C LEU A 135 -3.86 8.24 -5.15
N ALA A 136 -3.91 9.22 -6.06
CA ALA A 136 -3.87 10.66 -5.74
C ALA A 136 -5.27 11.27 -5.52
N GLY A 137 -6.32 10.67 -6.08
CA GLY A 137 -7.67 11.26 -6.24
C GLY A 137 -8.50 11.47 -4.96
N GLY A 138 -7.98 11.16 -3.77
CA GLY A 138 -8.66 11.44 -2.50
C GLY A 138 -7.77 12.07 -1.42
N ALA A 139 -6.48 12.31 -1.71
CA ALA A 139 -5.48 12.67 -0.72
C ALA A 139 -5.54 14.16 -0.31
N ARG A 140 -6.62 14.56 0.35
CA ARG A 140 -6.60 15.66 1.33
C ARG A 140 -7.05 15.25 2.73
N HIS A 141 -7.54 14.03 2.90
CA HIS A 141 -7.76 13.49 4.24
C HIS A 141 -6.51 12.74 4.65
N VAL A 142 -5.60 13.46 5.32
CA VAL A 142 -4.65 12.81 6.22
C VAL A 142 -5.50 11.92 7.12
N THR A 143 -5.25 10.62 7.10
CA THR A 143 -5.95 9.69 7.97
C THR A 143 -5.66 10.11 9.40
N THR A 144 -6.62 10.77 10.05
CA THR A 144 -6.54 11.12 11.48
C THR A 144 -7.14 10.04 12.36
N ASP A 145 -7.69 9.00 11.74
CA ASP A 145 -8.33 7.88 12.40
C ASP A 145 -7.37 6.68 12.51
N PRO A 146 -7.13 6.18 13.74
CA PRO A 146 -6.31 5.00 13.99
C PRO A 146 -6.79 3.74 13.27
N LEU A 147 -8.10 3.57 13.05
CA LEU A 147 -8.63 2.40 12.33
C LEU A 147 -8.18 2.42 10.87
N THR A 148 -8.29 3.57 10.23
CA THR A 148 -7.88 3.76 8.83
C THR A 148 -6.37 3.59 8.65
N LEU A 149 -5.55 3.96 9.65
CA LEU A 149 -4.10 3.76 9.62
C LEU A 149 -3.72 2.28 9.51
N ALA A 150 -4.25 1.44 10.40
CA ALA A 150 -3.94 0.00 10.41
C ALA A 150 -4.32 -0.65 9.07
N TRP A 151 -5.53 -0.39 8.58
CA TRP A 151 -6.00 -0.90 7.29
C TRP A 151 -5.16 -0.42 6.10
N THR A 152 -4.71 0.84 6.13
CA THR A 152 -3.83 1.37 5.09
C THR A 152 -2.52 0.58 5.07
N VAL A 153 -1.90 0.33 6.23
CA VAL A 153 -0.64 -0.42 6.29
C VAL A 153 -0.81 -1.86 5.82
N GLU A 154 -1.90 -2.54 6.20
CA GLU A 154 -2.23 -3.89 5.71
C GLU A 154 -2.39 -3.94 4.18
N ALA A 155 -3.06 -2.94 3.60
CA ALA A 155 -3.18 -2.81 2.15
C ALA A 155 -1.81 -2.64 1.48
N LEU A 156 -0.94 -1.80 2.05
CA LEU A 156 0.43 -1.61 1.56
C LEU A 156 1.26 -2.91 1.62
N MET A 157 1.09 -3.73 2.66
CA MET A 157 1.74 -5.05 2.77
C MET A 157 1.33 -5.97 1.62
N THR A 158 0.04 -6.02 1.32
CA THR A 158 -0.51 -6.84 0.22
C THR A 158 0.06 -6.41 -1.13
N VAL A 159 0.18 -5.11 -1.36
CA VAL A 159 0.81 -4.57 -2.58
C VAL A 159 2.29 -4.95 -2.63
N ALA A 160 3.04 -4.78 -1.55
CA ALA A 160 4.46 -5.13 -1.49
C ALA A 160 4.72 -6.61 -1.77
N ASP A 161 3.89 -7.50 -1.23
CA ASP A 161 3.96 -8.95 -1.46
C ASP A 161 3.69 -9.33 -2.92
N ARG A 162 2.66 -8.72 -3.53
CA ARG A 162 2.37 -8.89 -4.96
C ARG A 162 3.52 -8.40 -5.84
N VAL A 163 4.11 -7.24 -5.54
CA VAL A 163 5.27 -6.72 -6.26
C VAL A 163 6.47 -7.67 -6.13
N ALA A 164 6.73 -8.22 -4.95
CA ALA A 164 7.80 -9.20 -4.74
C ALA A 164 7.59 -10.47 -5.58
N SER A 165 6.36 -11.01 -5.58
CA SER A 165 5.99 -12.18 -6.37
C SER A 165 6.16 -11.94 -7.87
N LEU A 166 5.70 -10.80 -8.37
CA LEU A 166 5.82 -10.42 -9.78
C LEU A 166 7.27 -10.21 -10.21
N LEU A 167 8.10 -9.58 -9.38
CA LEU A 167 9.53 -9.41 -9.67
C LEU A 167 10.28 -10.75 -9.66
N SER A 168 9.88 -11.68 -8.81
CA SER A 168 10.45 -13.04 -8.79
C SER A 168 10.10 -13.80 -10.07
N ALA A 169 8.86 -13.67 -10.56
CA ALA A 169 8.44 -14.23 -11.84
C ALA A 169 9.20 -13.61 -13.02
N THR A 170 9.40 -12.29 -13.01
CA THR A 170 10.24 -11.57 -13.99
C THR A 170 11.67 -12.08 -13.99
N ALA A 171 12.28 -12.27 -12.82
CA ALA A 171 13.63 -12.82 -12.70
C ALA A 171 13.72 -14.23 -13.28
N ALA A 172 12.74 -15.10 -12.98
CA ALA A 172 12.69 -16.45 -13.53
C ALA A 172 12.51 -16.45 -15.05
N ALA A 173 11.69 -15.53 -15.60
CA ALA A 173 11.53 -15.37 -17.04
C ALA A 173 12.82 -14.90 -17.72
N ALA A 174 13.52 -13.92 -17.13
CA ALA A 174 14.81 -13.44 -17.64
C ALA A 174 15.88 -14.54 -17.63
N GLN A 175 15.91 -15.39 -16.60
CA GLN A 175 16.82 -16.54 -16.56
C GLN A 175 16.56 -17.51 -17.71
N ARG A 176 15.30 -17.88 -17.96
CA ARG A 176 14.94 -18.76 -19.09
C ARG A 176 15.36 -18.17 -20.43
N LEU A 177 15.19 -16.86 -20.63
CA LEU A 177 15.65 -16.18 -21.84
C LEU A 177 17.17 -16.19 -21.96
N ALA A 178 17.90 -16.05 -20.86
CA ALA A 178 19.36 -16.17 -20.86
C ALA A 178 19.82 -17.58 -21.24
N ASP A 179 19.11 -18.62 -20.79
CA ASP A 179 19.40 -20.02 -21.10
C ASP A 179 19.08 -20.37 -22.58
N GLU A 180 18.06 -19.73 -23.16
CA GLU A 180 17.64 -19.90 -24.56
C GLU A 180 18.35 -18.97 -25.56
N ALA A 181 19.11 -17.99 -25.08
CA ALA A 181 19.79 -16.99 -25.88
C ALA A 181 20.81 -17.63 -26.82
N THR A 182 20.90 -17.11 -28.05
CA THR A 182 21.76 -17.67 -29.09
C THR A 182 23.10 -16.96 -29.21
N THR A 183 23.22 -15.79 -28.59
CA THR A 183 24.44 -14.98 -28.61
C THR A 183 24.92 -14.67 -27.19
N PRO A 184 26.24 -14.55 -26.96
CA PRO A 184 26.78 -14.15 -25.66
C PRO A 184 26.28 -12.78 -25.18
N ALA A 185 26.00 -11.87 -26.12
CA ALA A 185 25.45 -10.54 -25.82
C ALA A 185 24.03 -10.64 -25.25
N GLU A 186 23.15 -11.43 -25.88
CA GLU A 186 21.80 -11.69 -25.36
C GLU A 186 21.84 -12.37 -24.00
N THR A 187 22.67 -13.40 -23.84
CA THR A 187 22.84 -14.10 -22.55
C THR A 187 23.25 -13.12 -21.44
N THR A 188 24.21 -12.23 -21.73
CA THR A 188 24.69 -11.22 -20.77
C THR A 188 23.57 -10.24 -20.41
N ALA A 189 22.87 -9.69 -21.41
CA ALA A 189 21.78 -8.75 -21.19
C ALA A 189 20.64 -9.37 -20.35
N TYR A 190 20.22 -10.60 -20.65
CA TYR A 190 19.16 -11.27 -19.88
C TYR A 190 19.60 -11.65 -18.46
N ARG A 191 20.87 -12.01 -18.25
CA ARG A 191 21.41 -12.23 -16.89
C ARG A 191 21.43 -10.94 -16.06
N GLU A 192 21.75 -9.80 -16.67
CA GLU A 192 21.67 -8.51 -15.97
C GLU A 192 20.24 -8.18 -15.55
N VAL A 193 19.27 -8.39 -16.46
CA VAL A 193 17.83 -8.26 -16.15
C VAL A 193 17.42 -9.20 -15.01
N HIS A 194 17.85 -10.47 -15.05
CA HIS A 194 17.60 -11.45 -13.98
C HIS A 194 18.14 -10.96 -12.62
N ASN A 195 19.42 -10.59 -12.56
CA ASN A 195 20.08 -10.16 -11.34
C ASN A 195 19.39 -8.92 -10.74
N LYS A 196 19.01 -7.96 -11.59
CA LYS A 196 18.35 -6.73 -11.16
C LYS A 196 16.93 -6.99 -10.68
N ALA A 197 16.15 -7.82 -11.39
CA ALA A 197 14.81 -8.23 -10.97
C ALA A 197 14.83 -9.02 -9.65
N ALA A 198 15.77 -9.95 -9.49
CA ALA A 198 15.96 -10.71 -8.25
C ALA A 198 16.30 -9.79 -7.06
N SER A 199 17.21 -8.83 -7.27
CA SER A 199 17.56 -7.84 -6.26
C SER A 199 16.36 -6.96 -5.89
N ALA A 200 15.55 -6.55 -6.87
CA ALA A 200 14.33 -5.77 -6.67
C ALA A 200 13.27 -6.58 -5.88
N ALA A 201 13.12 -7.87 -6.19
CA ALA A 201 12.25 -8.77 -5.45
C ALA A 201 12.65 -8.85 -3.96
N GLN A 202 13.95 -9.00 -3.68
CA GLN A 202 14.46 -8.99 -2.30
C GLN A 202 14.19 -7.65 -1.59
N ALA A 203 14.30 -6.51 -2.30
CA ALA A 203 13.95 -5.21 -1.75
C ALA A 203 12.45 -5.09 -1.43
N ALA A 204 11.58 -5.63 -2.28
CA ALA A 204 10.14 -5.70 -2.03
C ALA A 204 9.79 -6.59 -0.82
N VAL A 205 10.47 -7.73 -0.65
CA VAL A 205 10.32 -8.57 0.56
C VAL A 205 10.75 -7.83 1.83
N ARG A 206 11.86 -7.08 1.78
CA ARG A 206 12.28 -6.22 2.91
C ARG A 206 11.23 -5.16 3.22
N LEU A 207 10.66 -4.53 2.19
CA LEU A 207 9.59 -3.55 2.33
C LEU A 207 8.36 -4.17 3.02
N HIS A 208 7.92 -5.33 2.56
CA HIS A 208 6.81 -6.07 3.17
C HIS A 208 7.07 -6.34 4.66
N ARG A 209 8.27 -6.81 5.02
CA ARG A 209 8.63 -7.07 6.43
C ARG A 209 8.59 -5.79 7.27
N THR A 210 9.10 -4.67 6.75
CA THR A 210 9.02 -3.38 7.45
C THR A 210 7.58 -2.90 7.63
N LEU A 211 6.75 -3.07 6.59
CA LEU A 211 5.32 -2.75 6.67
C LEU A 211 4.56 -3.66 7.64
N SER A 212 4.93 -4.95 7.73
CA SER A 212 4.38 -5.87 8.73
C SER A 212 4.64 -5.39 10.15
N THR A 213 5.87 -4.94 10.44
CA THR A 213 6.18 -4.31 11.74
C THR A 213 5.34 -3.05 11.99
N ALA A 214 5.14 -2.22 10.96
CA ALA A 214 4.27 -1.04 11.07
C ALA A 214 2.81 -1.44 11.32
N ALA A 215 2.31 -2.50 10.68
CA ALA A 215 0.94 -2.98 10.82
C ALA A 215 0.68 -3.51 12.24
N THR A 216 1.59 -4.34 12.78
CA THR A 216 1.50 -4.81 14.17
C THR A 216 1.42 -3.63 15.13
N ARG A 217 2.31 -2.64 14.99
CA ARG A 217 2.33 -1.46 15.87
C ARG A 217 1.08 -0.59 15.70
N ALA A 218 0.60 -0.40 14.49
CA ALA A 218 -0.65 0.33 14.24
C ALA A 218 -1.86 -0.43 14.82
N GLY A 219 -1.85 -1.76 14.75
CA GLY A 219 -2.84 -2.64 15.38
C GLY A 219 -2.83 -2.53 16.90
N ASP A 220 -1.64 -2.54 17.51
CA ASP A 220 -1.47 -2.34 18.96
C ASP A 220 -1.92 -0.94 19.39
N ALA A 221 -1.50 0.10 18.65
CA ALA A 221 -1.93 1.49 18.87
C ALA A 221 -3.45 1.59 18.80
N ARG A 222 -4.07 0.98 17.77
CA ARG A 222 -5.51 0.89 17.62
C ARG A 222 -6.15 0.18 18.80
N ALA A 223 -5.66 -1.00 19.20
CA ALA A 223 -6.24 -1.77 20.29
C ALA A 223 -6.22 -0.99 21.62
N ARG A 224 -5.21 -0.15 21.82
CA ARG A 224 -5.07 0.72 23.00
C ARG A 224 -5.85 2.04 22.88
N ALA A 225 -5.95 2.61 21.68
CA ALA A 225 -6.68 3.85 21.42
C ALA A 225 -8.20 3.64 21.39
N VAL A 226 -8.67 2.42 21.17
CA VAL A 226 -10.09 2.07 21.34
C VAL A 226 -10.42 2.12 22.83
N ARG A 227 -10.93 3.28 23.23
CA ARG A 227 -11.57 3.46 24.53
C ARG A 227 -12.79 2.57 24.64
N LYS A 228 -13.16 2.19 25.86
CA LYS A 228 -14.33 1.32 26.11
C LYS A 228 -15.31 1.97 27.05
N CYS A 229 -16.59 1.66 26.91
CA CYS A 229 -17.57 1.96 27.92
C CYS A 229 -17.24 1.17 29.19
N PRO A 230 -17.07 1.82 30.36
CA PRO A 230 -16.71 1.12 31.58
C PRO A 230 -17.81 0.18 32.08
N GLU A 231 -19.06 0.42 31.71
CA GLU A 231 -20.21 -0.38 32.19
C GLU A 231 -20.40 -1.68 31.41
N CYS A 232 -20.37 -1.61 30.07
CA CYS A 232 -20.65 -2.78 29.23
C CYS A 232 -19.42 -3.31 28.47
N GLY A 233 -18.29 -2.60 28.52
CA GLY A 233 -17.05 -2.97 27.81
C GLY A 233 -17.09 -2.76 26.29
N GLU A 234 -18.19 -2.24 25.74
CA GLU A 234 -18.30 -1.95 24.30
C GLU A 234 -17.34 -0.83 23.86
N PRO A 235 -16.86 -0.84 22.60
CA PRO A 235 -16.03 0.24 22.07
C PRO A 235 -16.72 1.60 22.13
N ALA A 236 -16.08 2.56 22.79
CA ALA A 236 -16.51 3.95 22.80
C ALA A 236 -15.89 4.70 21.60
N LEU A 237 -16.75 5.21 20.72
CA LEU A 237 -16.35 5.97 19.54
C LEU A 237 -16.40 7.47 19.84
N SER A 238 -15.36 8.22 19.48
CA SER A 238 -15.32 9.69 19.61
C SER A 238 -16.20 10.36 18.56
N LYS A 239 -17.51 10.20 18.75
CA LYS A 239 -18.57 10.70 17.88
C LYS A 239 -19.76 11.08 18.76
N THR A 240 -20.35 12.22 18.45
CA THR A 240 -21.59 12.67 19.08
C THR A 240 -22.70 11.62 18.89
N PRO A 241 -23.36 11.17 19.97
CA PRO A 241 -24.51 10.28 19.89
C PRO A 241 -25.68 10.87 19.10
N GLN A 242 -26.52 10.01 18.54
CA GLN A 242 -27.71 10.41 17.76
C GLN A 242 -28.95 10.57 18.65
N ASP A 243 -28.99 9.84 19.76
CA ASP A 243 -30.06 9.71 20.74
C ASP A 243 -30.03 10.81 21.84
N LEU A 244 -29.52 12.00 21.53
CA LEU A 244 -29.43 13.10 22.49
C LEU A 244 -30.82 13.53 23.01
N THR A 245 -30.93 13.76 24.31
CA THR A 245 -32.13 14.38 24.88
C THR A 245 -32.30 15.84 24.38
N PRO A 246 -33.51 16.42 24.41
CA PRO A 246 -33.72 17.81 24.00
C PRO A 246 -32.85 18.81 24.78
N SER A 247 -32.56 18.55 26.05
CA SER A 247 -31.64 19.36 26.87
C SER A 247 -30.21 19.23 26.38
N GLN A 248 -29.70 18.02 26.12
CA GLN A 248 -28.34 17.81 25.58
C GLN A 248 -28.17 18.41 24.17
N ARG A 249 -29.20 18.36 23.31
CA ARG A 249 -29.15 19.02 22.00
C ARG A 249 -29.00 20.54 22.12
N ARG A 250 -29.63 21.16 23.12
CA ARG A 250 -29.59 22.62 23.35
C ARG A 250 -28.47 23.08 24.29
N GLY A 251 -27.91 22.17 25.08
CA GLY A 251 -27.00 22.45 26.18
C GLY A 251 -25.53 22.56 25.79
N LYS A 252 -24.71 23.04 26.73
CA LYS A 252 -23.25 23.19 26.60
C LYS A 252 -22.49 21.85 26.72
N HIS A 253 -23.09 20.84 27.36
CA HIS A 253 -22.46 19.55 27.61
C HIS A 253 -23.05 18.48 26.69
N ARG A 254 -22.52 18.39 25.47
CA ARG A 254 -22.84 17.29 24.55
C ARG A 254 -21.86 16.15 24.81
N PRO A 255 -22.34 14.91 24.98
CA PRO A 255 -21.45 13.75 25.06
C PRO A 255 -20.60 13.67 23.79
N ALA A 256 -19.29 13.52 23.97
CA ALA A 256 -18.34 13.39 22.88
C ALA A 256 -18.23 11.93 22.38
N TRP A 257 -18.78 10.98 23.13
CA TRP A 257 -18.61 9.55 22.91
C TRP A 257 -19.95 8.83 22.75
N SER A 258 -19.97 7.85 21.86
CA SER A 258 -21.11 6.99 21.59
C SER A 258 -20.69 5.52 21.47
N HIS A 259 -21.66 4.64 21.66
CA HIS A 259 -21.55 3.23 21.27
C HIS A 259 -21.52 3.10 19.75
N ARG A 260 -21.23 1.89 19.27
CA ARG A 260 -21.12 1.61 17.83
C ARG A 260 -22.42 1.83 17.07
N ASP A 261 -23.55 1.60 17.72
CA ASP A 261 -24.90 1.85 17.19
C ASP A 261 -25.28 3.34 17.16
N GLY A 262 -24.43 4.21 17.71
CA GLY A 262 -24.63 5.65 17.77
C GLY A 262 -25.43 6.12 18.97
N THR A 263 -25.76 5.25 19.92
CA THR A 263 -26.36 5.67 21.20
C THR A 263 -25.33 6.26 22.14
N GLN A 264 -25.79 6.95 23.18
CA GLN A 264 -24.93 7.35 24.30
C GLN A 264 -24.28 6.14 24.96
N LEU A 265 -23.10 6.33 25.54
CA LEU A 265 -22.50 5.33 26.42
C LEU A 265 -23.44 5.06 27.61
N CYS A 266 -23.29 3.87 28.23
CA CYS A 266 -24.16 3.44 29.32
C CYS A 266 -24.25 4.50 30.43
N PRO A 267 -25.44 4.73 31.00
CA PRO A 267 -25.62 5.74 32.02
C PRO A 267 -24.92 5.33 33.31
N VAL A 268 -24.27 6.30 33.96
CA VAL A 268 -23.67 6.19 35.30
C VAL A 268 -24.24 7.29 36.19
N VAL A 269 -24.18 7.08 37.51
CA VAL A 269 -24.65 8.09 38.47
C VAL A 269 -23.57 9.17 38.62
N GLY A 270 -23.83 10.34 38.05
CA GLY A 270 -23.00 11.54 38.16
C GLY A 270 -23.53 12.54 39.18
N ARG A 271 -22.90 13.73 39.24
CA ARG A 271 -23.24 14.79 40.20
C ARG A 271 -24.67 15.32 40.04
N ASP A 272 -25.16 15.38 38.81
CA ASP A 272 -26.45 15.97 38.46
C ASP A 272 -27.50 14.90 38.05
N GLY A 273 -27.29 13.65 38.45
CA GLY A 273 -28.12 12.50 38.10
C GLY A 273 -27.44 11.55 37.12
N TYR A 274 -28.23 10.80 36.35
CA TYR A 274 -27.66 9.88 35.36
C TYR A 274 -27.04 10.65 34.18
N GLU A 275 -25.77 10.39 33.94
CA GLU A 275 -25.02 10.92 32.79
C GLU A 275 -24.35 9.79 32.01
N PRO A 276 -24.05 9.96 30.71
CA PRO A 276 -23.31 8.95 29.96
C PRO A 276 -21.93 8.71 30.58
N ALA A 277 -21.54 7.44 30.68
CA ALA A 277 -20.22 7.06 31.15
C ALA A 277 -19.11 7.77 30.36
N GLN A 278 -18.00 8.10 31.04
CA GLN A 278 -16.77 8.48 30.35
C GLN A 278 -16.06 7.22 29.87
N PRO A 279 -15.41 7.24 28.70
CA PRO A 279 -14.65 6.09 28.23
C PRO A 279 -13.47 5.79 29.17
N ALA A 280 -13.23 4.51 29.42
CA ALA A 280 -11.99 4.00 30.01
C ALA A 280 -10.89 3.90 28.94
#